data_AF-A0AB34JLR8-F1
#
_entry.id   AF-A0AB34JLR8-F1
#
_cell.length_a   1.000
_cell.length_b   1.000
_cell.length_c   1.000
_cell.angle_alpha   90.00
_cell.angle_beta   90.00
_cell.angle_gamma   90.00
#
_symmetry.space_group_name_H-M   'P 1'
#
loop_
_entity.id
_entity.type
_entity.pdbx_description
1 polymer ?
#
loop_
_entity_poly.entity_id
_entity_poly.type
_entity_poly.pdbx_seq_one_letter_code
_entity_poly.pdbx_strand_id
1 'polypeptide(L)'
;MRAACVLSCVGSTGKTTLRPAGARAPRVFEQSPFEIVSLVGTLGADGHHLHLSIADEECVVRGGHALEGCIVRTTAEVVLGEILGVEFHRRQDERTGYDELFISSRPE
;
A
#
# COMPACT_ATOMS: atom_id res chain seq x y z
N MET A 1 -2.92 -12.18 10.72
CA MET A 1 -2.13 -12.30 9.49
C MET A 1 -0.67 -12.02 9.80
N ARG A 2 0.25 -12.91 9.42
CA ARG A 2 1.71 -12.69 9.64
C ARG A 2 2.49 -12.46 8.36
N ALA A 3 1.95 -12.88 7.22
CA ALA A 3 2.50 -12.61 5.89
C ALA A 3 1.35 -12.60 4.89
N ALA A 4 1.19 -11.51 4.14
CA ALA A 4 0.19 -11.43 3.10
C ALA A 4 0.53 -10.42 2.03
N CYS A 5 -0.18 -10.51 0.92
CA CYS A 5 -0.17 -9.53 -0.15
C CYS A 5 -1.59 -9.08 -0.52
N VAL A 6 -1.67 -7.91 -1.14
CA VAL A 6 -2.90 -7.46 -1.79
C VAL A 6 -3.00 -8.16 -3.14
N LEU A 7 -4.05 -8.96 -3.33
CA LEU A 7 -4.34 -9.64 -4.60
C LEU A 7 -5.15 -8.75 -5.54
N SER A 8 -6.10 -7.99 -4.98
CA SER A 8 -6.92 -7.04 -5.71
C SER A 8 -7.42 -5.95 -4.77
N CYS A 9 -7.62 -4.77 -5.32
CA CYS A 9 -8.37 -3.71 -4.69
C CYS A 9 -9.01 -2.87 -5.78
N VAL A 10 -10.35 -2.82 -5.79
CA VAL A 10 -11.13 -1.92 -6.62
C VAL A 10 -11.99 -1.05 -5.73
N GLY A 11 -12.20 0.20 -6.10
CA GLY A 11 -12.97 1.11 -5.27
C GLY A 11 -12.62 2.56 -5.54
N SER A 12 -12.87 3.43 -4.56
CA SER A 12 -12.61 4.86 -4.74
C SER A 12 -12.22 5.57 -3.45
N THR A 13 -11.46 6.64 -3.60
CA THR A 13 -11.02 7.52 -2.52
C THR A 13 -11.52 8.94 -2.73
N GLY A 14 -11.83 9.65 -1.64
CA GLY A 14 -12.21 11.07 -1.65
C GLY A 14 -11.06 11.98 -1.20
N LYS A 15 -10.10 11.39 -0.47
CA LYS A 15 -8.82 11.98 -0.13
C LYS A 15 -7.74 10.91 -0.25
N THR A 16 -6.60 11.25 -0.83
CA THR A 16 -5.49 10.29 -1.01
C THR A 16 -4.18 10.94 -0.63
N THR A 17 -3.39 10.27 0.22
CA THR A 17 -2.05 10.71 0.62
C THR A 17 -1.03 9.76 0.02
N LEU A 18 -0.19 10.26 -0.89
CA LEU A 18 0.87 9.47 -1.52
C LEU A 18 2.23 10.13 -1.27
N ARG A 19 3.27 9.33 -1.09
CA ARG A 19 4.67 9.80 -1.20
C ARG A 19 5.23 9.38 -2.56
N PRO A 20 5.47 10.33 -3.49
CA PRO A 20 6.11 10.04 -4.77
C PRO A 20 7.54 9.52 -4.60
N ALA A 21 8.07 8.88 -5.65
CA ALA A 21 9.43 8.38 -5.68
C ALA A 21 10.45 9.48 -5.33
N GLY A 22 11.32 9.22 -4.35
CA GLY A 22 12.36 10.14 -3.88
C GLY A 22 11.86 11.40 -3.15
N ALA A 23 10.55 11.60 -3.00
CA ALA A 23 10.02 12.77 -2.30
C ALA A 23 10.13 12.59 -0.78
N ARG A 24 10.61 13.64 -0.09
CA ARG A 24 10.64 13.68 1.38
C ARG A 24 9.25 13.92 1.98
N ALA A 25 8.48 14.81 1.37
CA ALA A 25 7.15 15.18 1.83
C ALA A 25 6.06 14.41 1.06
N PRO A 26 4.95 14.05 1.74
CA PRO A 26 3.78 13.50 1.07
C PRO A 26 3.09 14.54 0.18
N ARG A 27 2.32 14.06 -0.79
CA ARG A 27 1.33 14.84 -1.54
C ARG A 27 -0.06 14.38 -1.12
N VAL A 28 -0.93 15.34 -0.85
CA VAL A 28 -2.33 15.10 -0.50
C VAL A 28 -3.20 15.53 -1.66
N PHE A 29 -4.09 14.65 -2.09
CA PHE A 29 -5.09 14.91 -3.13
C PHE A 29 -6.47 14.97 -2.45
N GLU A 30 -7.09 16.14 -2.40
CA GLU A 30 -8.34 16.40 -1.66
C GLU A 30 -9.51 16.82 -2.56
N GLN A 31 -9.30 16.87 -3.87
CA GLN A 31 -10.26 17.38 -4.84
C GLN A 31 -10.47 16.36 -5.96
N SER A 32 -11.71 15.89 -6.11
CA SER A 32 -12.25 14.97 -7.12
C SER A 32 -12.38 13.51 -6.68
N PRO A 33 -13.46 12.81 -7.07
CA PRO A 33 -13.54 11.36 -6.93
C PRO A 33 -12.34 10.72 -7.62
N PHE A 34 -11.59 9.93 -6.87
CA PHE A 34 -10.55 9.10 -7.42
C PHE A 34 -11.01 7.65 -7.44
N GLU A 35 -10.79 6.96 -8.55
CA GLU A 35 -10.92 5.51 -8.62
C GLU A 35 -9.59 4.85 -8.21
N ILE A 36 -9.65 3.87 -7.33
CA ILE A 36 -8.53 2.99 -7.00
C ILE A 36 -8.35 2.04 -8.18
N VAL A 37 -7.32 2.28 -8.97
CA VAL A 37 -6.99 1.45 -10.15
C VAL A 37 -5.92 0.40 -9.83
N SER A 38 -5.20 0.56 -8.71
CA SER A 38 -4.27 -0.45 -8.20
C SER A 38 -3.92 -0.17 -6.73
N LEU A 39 -4.03 -1.19 -5.88
CA LEU A 39 -3.36 -1.24 -4.58
C LEU A 39 -2.52 -2.52 -4.55
N VAL A 40 -1.22 -2.37 -4.31
CA VAL A 40 -0.28 -3.49 -4.29
C VAL A 40 0.63 -3.37 -3.08
N GLY A 41 1.06 -4.50 -2.55
CA GLY A 41 2.05 -4.49 -1.49
C GLY A 41 2.02 -5.71 -0.59
N THR A 42 2.83 -5.62 0.47
CA THR A 42 3.05 -6.69 1.44
C THR A 42 2.64 -6.23 2.83
N LEU A 43 1.98 -7.12 3.58
CA LEU A 43 1.54 -6.91 4.95
C LEU A 43 2.19 -7.99 5.84
N GLY A 44 2.86 -7.57 6.90
CA GLY A 44 3.57 -8.43 7.83
C GLY A 44 3.15 -8.24 9.27
N ALA A 45 3.87 -8.90 10.17
CA ALA A 45 3.58 -8.91 11.61
C ALA A 45 3.83 -7.55 12.28
N ASP A 46 4.79 -6.79 11.77
CA ASP A 46 5.35 -5.57 12.36
C ASP A 46 5.30 -4.36 11.39
N GLY A 47 4.77 -4.55 10.17
CA GLY A 47 4.70 -3.47 9.21
C GLY A 47 4.07 -3.85 7.87
N HIS A 48 3.94 -2.86 7.00
CA HIS A 48 3.41 -3.03 5.65
C HIS A 48 4.16 -2.12 4.69
N HIS A 49 4.09 -2.44 3.40
CA HIS A 49 4.60 -1.59 2.34
C HIS A 49 3.59 -1.64 1.21
N LEU A 50 2.80 -0.58 1.08
CA LEU A 50 1.71 -0.48 0.12
C LEU A 50 1.98 0.66 -0.86
N HIS A 51 1.79 0.38 -2.14
CA HIS A 51 1.72 1.38 -3.20
C HIS A 51 0.29 1.45 -3.72
N LEU A 52 -0.17 2.67 -3.99
CA LEU A 52 -1.52 2.97 -4.46
C LEU A 52 -1.41 3.80 -5.74
N SER A 53 -2.19 3.44 -6.75
CA SER A 53 -2.47 4.26 -7.92
C SER A 53 -3.95 4.62 -7.97
N ILE A 54 -4.21 5.90 -8.20
CA ILE A 54 -5.53 6.48 -8.32
C ILE A 54 -5.70 7.16 -9.68
N ALA A 55 -6.88 7.07 -10.27
CA ALA A 55 -7.24 7.79 -11.49
C ALA A 55 -8.31 8.85 -11.19
N ASP A 56 -8.20 10.04 -11.77
CA ASP A 56 -9.24 11.06 -11.73
C ASP A 56 -10.27 10.90 -12.87
N GLU A 57 -11.19 11.84 -12.97
CA GLU A 57 -12.25 11.88 -13.99
C GLU A 57 -11.74 11.95 -15.44
N GLU A 58 -10.51 12.42 -15.65
CA GLU A 58 -9.84 12.44 -16.96
C GLU A 58 -8.99 11.19 -17.21
N CYS A 59 -9.09 10.18 -16.32
CA CYS A 59 -8.27 8.98 -16.32
C CYS A 59 -6.76 9.24 -16.15
N VAL A 60 -6.38 10.39 -15.58
CA VAL A 60 -4.97 10.68 -15.26
C VAL A 60 -4.59 9.91 -14.01
N VAL A 61 -3.65 8.97 -14.16
CA VAL A 61 -3.18 8.13 -13.07
C VAL A 61 -2.08 8.81 -12.28
N ARG A 62 -2.25 8.85 -10.96
CA ARG A 62 -1.23 9.30 -10.00
C ARG A 62 -0.93 8.15 -9.05
N GLY A 63 0.35 7.86 -8.85
CA GLY A 63 0.79 6.72 -8.04
C GLY A 63 1.94 7.06 -7.10
N GLY A 64 2.06 6.29 -6.03
CA GLY A 64 3.14 6.41 -5.07
C GLY A 64 3.00 5.47 -3.88
N HIS A 65 3.87 5.65 -2.90
CA HIS A 65 3.78 4.95 -1.63
C HIS A 65 2.55 5.46 -0.87
N ALA A 66 1.64 4.55 -0.53
CA ALA A 66 0.41 4.88 0.19
C ALA A 66 0.74 5.24 1.64
N LEU A 67 0.17 6.34 2.10
CA LEU A 67 0.32 6.80 3.48
C LEU A 67 -1.04 6.90 4.15
N GLU A 68 -1.02 7.14 5.46
CA GLU A 68 -2.22 7.45 6.23
C GLU A 68 -2.99 8.63 5.62
N GLY A 69 -4.32 8.57 5.70
CA GLY A 69 -5.21 9.60 5.16
C GLY A 69 -5.75 9.31 3.76
N CYS A 70 -5.60 8.08 3.25
CA CYS A 70 -6.37 7.60 2.09
C CYS A 70 -7.79 7.23 2.53
N ILE A 71 -8.76 8.10 2.30
CA ILE A 71 -10.14 7.96 2.78
C ILE A 71 -11.03 7.40 1.67
N VAL A 72 -11.61 6.23 1.92
CA VAL A 72 -12.58 5.59 1.02
C VAL A 72 -13.78 6.52 0.80
N ARG A 73 -14.18 6.70 -0.46
CA ARG A 73 -15.32 7.54 -0.84
C ARG A 73 -16.63 6.77 -0.88
N THR A 74 -16.65 5.64 -1.60
CA THR A 74 -17.85 4.79 -1.73
C THR A 74 -17.58 3.38 -1.22
N THR A 75 -16.60 2.69 -1.82
CA THR A 75 -16.17 1.34 -1.43
C THR A 75 -14.67 1.16 -1.66
N ALA A 76 -14.12 0.14 -1.02
CA ALA A 76 -12.83 -0.46 -1.34
C ALA A 76 -12.97 -1.96 -1.14
N GLU A 77 -13.03 -2.70 -2.25
CA GLU A 77 -13.18 -4.15 -2.29
C GLU A 77 -11.78 -4.77 -2.27
N VAL A 78 -11.26 -5.00 -1.06
CA VAL A 78 -9.89 -5.50 -0.86
C VAL A 78 -9.89 -7.03 -0.77
N VAL A 79 -9.08 -7.67 -1.60
CA VAL A 79 -8.78 -9.10 -1.54
C VAL A 79 -7.35 -9.28 -1.06
N LEU A 80 -7.18 -10.00 0.05
CA LEU A 80 -5.87 -10.32 0.63
C LEU A 80 -5.57 -11.81 0.47
N GLY A 81 -4.33 -12.12 0.11
CA GLY A 81 -3.80 -13.48 0.13
C GLY A 81 -2.85 -13.66 1.31
N GLU A 82 -3.23 -14.46 2.30
CA GLU A 82 -2.33 -14.87 3.38
C GLU A 82 -1.39 -15.99 2.89
N ILE A 83 -0.11 -15.87 3.21
CA ILE A 83 0.93 -16.83 2.85
C ILE A 83 1.29 -17.62 4.12
N LEU A 84 0.93 -18.90 4.13
CA LEU A 84 1.13 -19.79 5.26
C LEU A 84 2.59 -20.27 5.36
N GLY A 85 2.99 -20.75 6.54
CA GLY A 85 4.33 -21.28 6.81
C GLY A 85 5.44 -20.23 6.91
N VAL A 86 5.12 -18.95 6.71
CA VAL A 86 6.07 -17.83 6.79
C VAL A 86 5.49 -16.65 7.57
N GLU A 87 6.38 -15.74 7.93
CA GLU A 87 6.05 -14.44 8.49
C GLU A 87 6.91 -13.35 7.86
N PHE A 88 6.31 -12.17 7.64
CA PHE A 88 6.98 -11.00 7.10
C PHE A 88 7.32 -10.05 8.26
N HIS A 89 8.57 -9.62 8.27
CA HIS A 89 9.12 -8.62 9.18
C HIS A 89 9.70 -7.43 8.42
N ARG A 90 9.94 -6.34 9.14
CA ARG A 90 10.70 -5.18 8.68
C ARG A 90 12.00 -5.09 9.47
N ARG A 91 13.14 -5.24 8.79
CA ARG A 91 14.47 -5.20 9.43
C ARG A 91 15.36 -4.19 8.74
N GLN A 92 16.10 -3.43 9.54
CA GLN A 92 17.08 -2.48 9.05
C GLN A 92 18.08 -3.14 8.09
N ASP A 93 18.11 -2.69 6.84
CA ASP A 93 19.15 -3.02 5.85
C ASP A 93 20.16 -1.86 5.81
N GLU A 94 21.42 -2.13 6.17
CA GLU A 94 22.49 -1.13 6.19
C GLU A 94 22.77 -0.51 4.81
N ARG A 95 22.49 -1.25 3.72
CA ARG A 95 22.74 -0.78 2.35
C ARG A 95 21.69 0.24 1.89
N THR A 96 20.43 0.05 2.27
CA THR A 96 19.34 0.96 1.85
C THR A 96 19.09 2.04 2.90
N GLY A 97 19.43 1.78 4.17
CA GLY A 97 19.15 2.65 5.30
C GLY A 97 17.70 2.57 5.79
N TYR A 98 16.89 1.64 5.27
CA TYR A 98 15.49 1.47 5.61
C TYR A 98 15.22 0.09 6.22
N ASP A 99 14.07 -0.04 6.89
CA ASP A 99 13.56 -1.34 7.28
C ASP A 99 12.94 -2.06 6.07
N GLU A 100 13.66 -3.06 5.55
CA GLU A 100 13.28 -3.83 4.37
C GLU A 100 12.51 -5.11 4.73
N LEU A 101 11.85 -5.69 3.73
CA LEU A 101 11.13 -6.96 3.91
C LEU A 101 12.10 -8.10 4.26
N PHE A 102 11.89 -8.71 5.42
CA PHE A 102 12.56 -9.94 5.82
C PHE A 102 11.53 -11.06 6.00
N ILE A 103 11.81 -12.25 5.48
CA ILE A 103 10.90 -13.40 5.53
C ILE A 103 11.53 -14.49 6.38
N SER A 104 10.84 -14.94 7.43
CA SER A 104 11.22 -16.12 8.21
C SER A 104 10.17 -17.23 8.09
N SER A 105 10.60 -18.46 8.35
CA SER A 105 9.67 -19.56 8.53
C SER A 105 8.85 -19.36 9.80
N ARG A 106 7.59 -19.78 9.75
CA ARG A 106 6.68 -19.81 10.88
C ARG A 106 6.05 -21.20 10.95
N PRO A 107 6.33 -21.99 12.00
CA PRO A 107 5.63 -23.24 12.23
C PRO A 107 4.12 -22.97 12.37
N GLU A 108 3.29 -23.87 11.83
CA GLU A 108 1.83 -23.83 12.01
C GLU A 108 1.43 -24.03 13.48
#